data_AF-A0AAP0W1U9-F1
#
_entry.id   AF-A0AAP0W1U9-F1
#
_cell.length_a   1.000
_cell.length_b   1.000
_cell.length_c   1.000
_cell.angle_alpha   90.00
_cell.angle_beta   90.00
_cell.angle_gamma   90.00
#
_symmetry.space_group_name_H-M   'P 1'
#
loop_
_entity.id
_entity.type
_entity.pdbx_description
1 polymer ?
#
loop_
_entity_poly.entity_id
_entity_poly.type
_entity_poly.pdbx_seq_one_letter_code
_entity_poly.pdbx_strand_id
1 'polypeptide(L)'
;MLAIGFTALVIIGQSIYFLCARPDDDRHPLVLSCRAEVKFDIQLPASTTLMNGSLSLTTLGRERLALQYSGQLIANQQHTTLSRTLIMHYRYYPENHALELEYIRSHVSDVDTTPDDVFYRALLKKDAFILTLKQIANNARLVSLPGIPLYVCIDQ
;
A
#
# COMPACT_ATOMS: atom_id res chain seq x y z
N MET A 1 -78.79 -2.63 -5.22
CA MET A 1 -78.01 -3.89 -5.13
C MET A 1 -76.62 -3.54 -4.63
N LEU A 2 -76.18 -4.22 -3.57
CA LEU A 2 -74.87 -4.09 -2.91
C LEU A 2 -73.71 -4.64 -3.76
N ALA A 3 -72.54 -4.02 -3.62
CA ALA A 3 -71.21 -4.63 -3.41
C ALA A 3 -70.19 -3.46 -3.36
N ILE A 4 -69.77 -2.96 -2.19
CA ILE A 4 -68.64 -3.41 -1.36
C ILE A 4 -67.51 -4.09 -2.16
N GLY A 5 -66.34 -3.46 -2.17
CA GLY A 5 -65.11 -4.02 -2.73
C GLY A 5 -63.90 -3.11 -2.49
N PHE A 6 -63.54 -2.92 -1.22
CA PHE A 6 -62.19 -2.49 -0.83
C PHE A 6 -61.17 -3.51 -1.32
N THR A 7 -60.15 -3.07 -2.05
CA THR A 7 -58.81 -3.69 -1.99
C THR A 7 -57.76 -2.62 -2.27
N ALA A 8 -57.25 -2.05 -1.19
CA ALA A 8 -55.87 -1.60 -1.15
C ALA A 8 -54.97 -2.83 -1.32
N LEU A 9 -54.05 -2.82 -2.28
CA LEU A 9 -52.91 -3.73 -2.28
C LEU A 9 -51.65 -2.91 -2.02
N VAL A 10 -51.22 -3.03 -0.77
CA VAL A 10 -50.00 -2.50 -0.17
C VAL A 10 -48.92 -3.57 -0.33
N ILE A 11 -47.75 -3.15 -0.83
CA ILE A 11 -46.41 -3.76 -0.66
C ILE A 11 -46.25 -5.12 -1.37
N ILE A 12 -45.25 -5.31 -2.23
CA ILE A 12 -43.92 -5.83 -1.82
C ILE A 12 -42.84 -5.10 -2.60
N GLY A 13 -41.89 -4.56 -1.85
CA GLY A 13 -40.69 -3.92 -2.35
C GLY A 13 -39.99 -4.80 -3.37
N GLN A 14 -39.81 -4.26 -4.57
CA GLN A 14 -38.66 -4.65 -5.34
C GLN A 14 -37.45 -4.07 -4.62
N SER A 15 -36.87 -4.91 -3.76
CA SER A 15 -35.45 -4.94 -3.52
C SER A 15 -34.78 -4.81 -4.89
N ILE A 16 -34.42 -3.59 -5.27
CA ILE A 16 -33.35 -3.39 -6.24
C ILE A 16 -32.16 -3.96 -5.50
N TYR A 17 -31.91 -5.24 -5.77
CA TYR A 17 -30.65 -5.86 -5.46
C TYR A 17 -29.62 -4.95 -6.09
N PHE A 18 -28.96 -4.16 -5.25
CA PHE A 18 -27.60 -3.74 -5.48
C PHE A 18 -26.82 -5.04 -5.69
N LEU A 19 -26.85 -5.52 -6.93
CA LEU A 19 -25.75 -6.27 -7.49
C LEU A 19 -24.57 -5.29 -7.47
N CYS A 20 -23.97 -5.12 -6.29
CA CYS A 20 -22.53 -5.02 -6.20
C CYS A 20 -21.99 -6.36 -6.70
N ALA A 21 -22.14 -6.61 -8.00
CA ALA A 21 -21.14 -7.34 -8.73
C ALA A 21 -19.88 -6.52 -8.48
N ARG A 22 -19.05 -6.98 -7.53
CA ARG A 22 -17.65 -6.61 -7.55
C ARG A 22 -17.23 -6.87 -9.00
N PRO A 23 -16.72 -5.88 -9.74
CA PRO A 23 -16.06 -6.23 -10.98
C PRO A 23 -14.96 -7.19 -10.54
N ASP A 24 -15.15 -8.47 -10.83
CA ASP A 24 -14.11 -9.47 -10.77
C ASP A 24 -13.21 -9.09 -11.93
N ASP A 25 -12.35 -8.13 -11.63
CA ASP A 25 -11.52 -7.48 -12.61
C ASP A 25 -10.35 -8.43 -12.83
N ASP A 26 -10.57 -9.40 -13.73
CA ASP A 26 -9.55 -10.18 -14.45
C ASP A 26 -8.62 -9.26 -15.29
N ARG A 27 -8.44 -7.99 -14.89
CA ARG A 27 -7.41 -7.10 -15.40
C ARG A 27 -6.09 -7.63 -14.88
N HIS A 28 -5.28 -8.08 -15.83
CA HIS A 28 -3.85 -8.43 -15.71
C HIS A 28 -3.27 -8.04 -14.35
N PRO A 29 -2.86 -9.03 -13.52
CA PRO A 29 -2.32 -8.73 -12.20
C PRO A 29 -1.17 -7.74 -12.38
N LEU A 30 -1.19 -6.66 -11.61
CA LEU A 30 -0.11 -5.70 -11.61
C LEU A 30 1.16 -6.45 -11.19
N VAL A 31 2.12 -6.57 -12.11
CA VAL A 31 3.43 -7.14 -11.82
C VAL A 31 4.40 -5.97 -11.70
N LEU A 32 4.93 -5.77 -10.49
CA LEU A 32 5.88 -4.71 -10.20
C LEU A 32 7.12 -5.29 -9.55
N SER A 33 8.28 -4.87 -10.06
CA SER A 33 9.58 -5.10 -9.42
C SER A 33 10.41 -3.84 -9.52
N CYS A 34 10.71 -3.24 -8.38
CA CYS A 34 11.31 -1.91 -8.29
C CYS A 34 12.40 -1.91 -7.24
N ARG A 35 13.45 -1.14 -7.49
CA ARG A 35 14.50 -0.88 -6.52
C ARG A 35 14.98 0.55 -6.67
N ALA A 36 15.17 1.22 -5.55
CA ALA A 36 15.73 2.55 -5.52
C ALA A 36 16.64 2.76 -4.32
N GLU A 37 17.65 3.61 -4.50
CA GLU A 37 18.42 4.17 -3.39
C GLU A 37 17.65 5.34 -2.79
N VAL A 38 17.65 5.42 -1.46
CA VAL A 38 16.78 6.32 -0.72
C VAL A 38 17.59 7.06 0.33
N LYS A 39 17.40 8.37 0.40
CA LYS A 39 17.91 9.23 1.47
C LYS A 39 16.84 10.24 1.83
N PHE A 40 16.22 10.10 2.99
CA PHE A 40 15.16 11.02 3.43
C PHE A 40 15.08 11.13 4.95
N ASP A 41 14.60 12.28 5.41
CA ASP A 41 14.38 12.56 6.82
C ASP A 41 12.95 12.17 7.23
N ILE A 42 12.85 11.40 8.29
CA ILE A 42 11.60 11.02 8.93
C ILE A 42 11.40 11.92 10.14
N GLN A 43 10.42 12.82 10.03
CA GLN A 43 10.00 13.65 11.16
C GLN A 43 9.09 12.85 12.10
N LEU A 44 9.59 12.64 13.31
CA LEU A 44 8.83 12.16 14.47
C LEU A 44 8.58 13.34 15.42
N PRO A 45 7.51 13.33 16.25
CA PRO A 45 7.20 14.44 17.14
C PRO A 45 8.33 14.87 18.09
N ALA A 46 9.25 13.96 18.42
CA ALA A 46 10.34 14.20 19.36
C ALA A 46 11.75 14.17 18.72
N SER A 47 11.88 13.82 17.43
CA SER A 47 13.18 13.70 16.77
C SER A 47 13.06 13.64 15.25
N THR A 48 14.17 13.93 14.55
CA THR A 48 14.33 13.64 13.13
C THR A 48 15.20 12.40 12.99
N THR A 49 14.73 11.41 12.23
CA THR A 49 15.47 10.19 11.91
C THR A 49 15.83 10.20 10.43
N LEU A 50 17.12 10.20 10.09
CA LEU A 50 17.57 10.09 8.71
C LEU A 50 17.60 8.62 8.30
N MET A 51 16.92 8.28 7.20
CA MET A 51 17.05 7.00 6.54
C MET A 51 18.01 7.11 5.35
N ASN A 52 19.01 6.23 5.28
CA ASN A 52 19.91 6.09 4.14
C ASN A 52 20.04 4.61 3.74
N GLY A 53 19.73 4.27 2.49
CA GLY A 53 19.84 2.90 2.02
C GLY A 53 19.13 2.63 0.71
N SER A 54 18.47 1.49 0.62
CA SER A 54 17.67 1.09 -0.53
C SER A 54 16.31 0.55 -0.11
N LEU A 55 15.35 0.74 -1.01
CA LEU A 55 14.00 0.24 -0.92
C LEU A 55 13.72 -0.58 -2.17
N SER A 56 13.11 -1.76 -2.02
CA SER A 56 12.58 -2.51 -3.15
C SER A 56 11.13 -2.91 -2.93
N LEU A 57 10.39 -2.94 -4.02
CA LEU A 57 8.97 -3.28 -4.07
C LEU A 57 8.78 -4.39 -5.09
N THR A 58 8.20 -5.51 -4.66
CA THR A 58 8.03 -6.70 -5.52
C THR A 58 6.68 -7.35 -5.28
N THR A 59 5.90 -7.55 -6.34
CA THR A 59 4.63 -8.29 -6.26
C THR A 59 4.87 -9.78 -6.05
N LEU A 60 4.17 -10.37 -5.08
CA LEU A 60 4.22 -11.77 -4.71
C LEU A 60 2.89 -12.45 -5.07
N GLY A 61 2.79 -12.94 -6.31
CA GLY A 61 1.53 -13.48 -6.83
C GLY A 61 0.50 -12.37 -7.08
N ARG A 62 -0.79 -12.69 -6.88
CA ARG A 62 -1.90 -11.81 -7.30
C ARG A 62 -2.37 -10.81 -6.24
N GLU A 63 -2.06 -11.03 -4.97
CA GLU A 63 -2.67 -10.26 -3.87
C GLU A 63 -1.67 -9.67 -2.89
N ARG A 64 -0.39 -10.07 -3.00
CA ARG A 64 0.64 -9.70 -2.03
C ARG A 64 1.76 -8.92 -2.68
N LEU A 65 2.41 -8.11 -1.86
CA LEU A 65 3.54 -7.29 -2.25
C LEU A 65 4.56 -7.29 -1.11
N ALA A 66 5.82 -7.45 -1.46
CA ALA A 66 6.96 -7.30 -0.57
C ALA A 66 7.53 -5.89 -0.72
N LEU A 67 7.68 -5.20 0.40
CA LEU A 67 8.38 -3.93 0.50
C LEU A 67 9.60 -4.12 1.40
N GLN A 68 10.77 -4.20 0.80
CA GLN A 68 12.02 -4.43 1.52
C GLN A 68 12.76 -3.11 1.73
N TYR A 69 13.23 -2.93 2.96
CA TYR A 69 14.09 -1.84 3.39
C TYR A 69 15.46 -2.42 3.76
N SER A 70 16.53 -1.80 3.27
CA SER A 70 17.91 -2.16 3.62
C SER A 70 18.77 -0.91 3.73
N GLY A 71 19.41 -0.67 4.87
CA GLY A 71 20.25 0.52 5.05
C GLY A 71 20.54 0.84 6.51
N GLN A 72 20.64 2.13 6.80
CA GLN A 72 20.86 2.67 8.13
C GLN A 72 19.79 3.70 8.49
N LEU A 73 19.37 3.67 9.75
CA LEU A 73 18.59 4.72 10.39
C LEU A 73 19.50 5.45 11.39
N ILE A 74 19.51 6.78 11.28
CA ILE A 74 20.34 7.66 12.09
C ILE A 74 19.41 8.57 12.89
N ALA A 75 19.37 8.39 14.21
CA ALA A 75 18.56 9.17 15.13
C ALA A 75 19.40 9.52 16.37
N ASN A 76 19.39 10.79 16.81
CA ASN A 76 20.08 11.21 18.04
C ASN A 76 21.53 10.72 18.16
N GLN A 77 22.30 10.77 17.06
CA GLN A 77 23.68 10.25 16.94
C GLN A 77 23.85 8.72 17.06
N GLN A 78 22.76 7.96 17.18
CA GLN A 78 22.76 6.51 17.13
C GLN A 78 22.56 6.03 15.69
N HIS A 79 23.32 5.01 15.31
CA HIS A 79 23.23 4.35 14.02
C HIS A 79 22.66 2.95 14.24
N THR A 80 21.55 2.65 13.57
CA THR A 80 20.94 1.32 13.57
C THR A 80 20.88 0.79 12.15
N THR A 81 21.12 -0.51 12.00
CA THR A 81 21.00 -1.21 10.73
C THR A 81 19.54 -1.56 10.51
N LEU A 82 19.01 -1.27 9.34
CA LEU A 82 17.67 -1.64 8.92
C LEU A 82 17.77 -2.71 7.84
N SER A 83 17.16 -3.86 8.04
CA SER A 83 17.12 -4.96 7.07
C SER A 83 15.85 -5.77 7.27
N ARG A 84 14.76 -5.29 6.66
CA ARG A 84 13.41 -5.78 6.92
C ARG A 84 12.57 -5.82 5.66
N THR A 85 11.78 -6.87 5.52
CA THR A 85 10.79 -7.01 4.45
C THR A 85 9.39 -6.96 5.03
N LEU A 86 8.58 -6.03 4.55
CA LEU A 86 7.16 -5.95 4.87
C LEU A 86 6.38 -6.73 3.83
N ILE A 87 5.48 -7.58 4.30
CA ILE A 87 4.52 -8.27 3.45
C ILE A 87 3.19 -7.56 3.59
N MET A 88 2.68 -7.09 2.46
CA MET A 88 1.45 -6.31 2.36
C MET A 88 0.42 -7.04 1.50
N HIS A 89 -0.86 -6.85 1.80
CA HIS A 89 -1.90 -6.99 0.79
C HIS A 89 -1.84 -5.76 -0.12
N TYR A 90 -2.09 -5.94 -1.42
CA TYR A 90 -2.19 -4.81 -2.33
C TYR A 90 -3.50 -4.82 -3.09
N ARG A 91 -4.01 -3.61 -3.37
CA ARG A 91 -5.11 -3.38 -4.31
C ARG A 91 -4.71 -2.26 -5.26
N TYR A 92 -4.75 -2.56 -6.56
CA TYR A 92 -4.46 -1.59 -7.61
C TYR A 92 -5.76 -0.97 -8.13
N TYR A 93 -5.79 0.36 -8.16
CA TYR A 93 -6.86 1.20 -8.66
C TYR A 93 -6.39 1.88 -9.96
N PRO A 94 -6.56 1.24 -11.12
CA PRO A 94 -6.03 1.74 -12.40
C PRO A 94 -6.58 3.12 -12.77
N GLU A 95 -7.84 3.40 -12.46
CA GLU A 95 -8.51 4.68 -12.73
C GLU A 95 -7.89 5.87 -11.97
N ASN A 96 -7.32 5.59 -10.80
CA ASN A 96 -6.70 6.60 -9.94
C ASN A 96 -5.17 6.55 -10.00
N HIS A 97 -4.60 5.62 -10.78
CA HIS A 97 -3.18 5.32 -10.78
C HIS A 97 -2.64 5.12 -9.35
N ALA A 98 -3.41 4.41 -8.52
CA ALA A 98 -3.14 4.27 -7.09
C ALA A 98 -2.99 2.81 -6.69
N LEU A 99 -2.11 2.55 -5.73
CA LEU A 99 -1.86 1.24 -5.16
C LEU A 99 -2.00 1.35 -3.64
N GLU A 100 -3.06 0.78 -3.11
CA GLU A 100 -3.31 0.68 -1.68
C GLU A 100 -2.56 -0.53 -1.13
N LEU A 101 -1.81 -0.31 -0.05
CA LEU A 101 -1.05 -1.33 0.65
C LEU A 101 -1.54 -1.45 2.08
N GLU A 102 -1.93 -2.66 2.47
CA GLU A 102 -2.37 -3.00 3.83
C GLU A 102 -1.35 -3.94 4.48
N TYR A 103 -0.89 -3.58 5.68
CA TYR A 103 0.13 -4.31 6.39
C TYR A 103 -0.35 -5.67 6.91
N ILE A 104 0.40 -6.74 6.61
CA ILE A 104 0.15 -8.09 7.13
C ILE A 104 1.16 -8.45 8.22
N ARG A 105 2.45 -8.46 7.84
CA ARG A 105 3.54 -8.89 8.71
C ARG A 105 4.89 -8.36 8.22
N SER A 106 5.90 -8.43 9.07
CA SER A 106 7.29 -8.12 8.75
C SER A 106 8.15 -9.36 8.92
N HIS A 107 9.20 -9.46 8.10
CA HIS A 107 10.32 -10.36 8.30
C HIS A 107 11.56 -9.52 8.59
N VAL A 108 12.14 -9.72 9.77
CA VAL A 108 13.29 -8.99 10.28
C VAL A 108 14.52 -9.87 10.10
N SER A 109 15.56 -9.33 9.46
CA SER A 109 16.84 -10.04 9.30
C SER A 109 17.63 -10.05 10.60
N ASP A 110 18.50 -11.04 10.80
CA ASP A 110 19.34 -11.17 11.99
C ASP A 110 20.34 -10.01 12.17
N VAL A 111 20.62 -9.28 11.07
CA VAL A 111 21.50 -8.10 11.07
C VAL A 111 20.76 -6.78 11.31
N ASP A 112 19.43 -6.82 11.37
CA ASP A 112 18.61 -5.64 11.68
C ASP A 112 18.75 -5.33 13.17
N THR A 113 19.15 -4.10 13.47
CA THR A 113 19.30 -3.60 14.85
C THR A 113 18.32 -2.46 15.15
N THR A 114 17.36 -2.22 14.26
CA THR A 114 16.33 -1.20 14.41
C THR A 114 15.22 -1.71 15.31
N PRO A 115 14.90 -1.02 16.41
CA PRO A 115 13.75 -1.36 17.24
C PRO A 115 12.44 -1.29 16.43
N ASP A 116 11.55 -2.26 16.62
CA ASP A 116 10.28 -2.33 15.91
C ASP A 116 9.48 -1.05 16.07
N ASP A 117 9.36 -0.54 17.28
CA ASP A 117 8.56 0.65 17.56
C ASP A 117 9.12 1.91 16.88
N VAL A 118 10.44 2.01 16.70
CA VAL A 118 11.09 3.06 15.91
C VAL A 118 10.72 2.90 14.44
N PHE A 119 10.83 1.68 13.88
CA PHE A 119 10.48 1.41 12.49
C PHE A 119 8.99 1.66 12.17
N TYR A 120 8.08 1.12 12.98
CA TYR A 120 6.63 1.28 12.78
C TYR A 120 6.20 2.74 12.91
N ARG A 121 6.62 3.44 13.97
CA ARG A 121 6.27 4.86 14.14
C ARG A 121 6.85 5.75 13.05
N ALA A 122 8.03 5.40 12.55
CA ALA A 122 8.71 6.15 11.50
C ALA A 122 8.05 5.97 10.12
N LEU A 123 7.79 4.74 9.72
CA LEU A 123 7.44 4.40 8.33
C LEU A 123 5.99 3.93 8.17
N LEU A 124 5.45 3.19 9.13
CA LEU A 124 4.09 2.64 9.10
C LEU A 124 3.16 3.44 10.03
N LYS A 125 3.10 4.76 9.81
CA LYS A 125 2.23 5.69 10.57
C LYS A 125 0.75 5.28 10.60
N LYS A 126 0.33 4.37 9.70
CA LYS A 126 -1.00 3.77 9.58
C LYS A 126 -0.87 2.33 9.07
N ASP A 127 -1.87 1.50 9.36
CA ASP A 127 -1.95 0.10 8.91
C ASP A 127 -2.10 -0.02 7.38
N ALA A 128 -2.53 1.05 6.72
CA ALA A 128 -2.61 1.14 5.27
C ALA A 128 -2.07 2.47 4.74
N PHE A 129 -1.46 2.43 3.55
CA PHE A 129 -1.00 3.62 2.85
C PHE A 129 -1.17 3.49 1.33
N ILE A 130 -1.21 4.64 0.65
CA ILE A 130 -1.46 4.75 -0.79
C ILE A 130 -0.17 5.15 -1.48
N LEU A 131 0.23 4.37 -2.48
CA LEU A 131 1.27 4.70 -3.45
C LEU A 131 0.60 5.24 -4.72
N THR A 132 1.09 6.36 -5.25
CA THR A 132 0.73 6.85 -6.58
C THR A 132 1.70 6.29 -7.62
N LEU A 133 1.18 5.73 -8.70
CA LEU A 133 1.92 5.12 -9.80
C LEU A 133 1.83 5.99 -11.07
N LYS A 134 2.82 6.84 -11.36
CA LYS A 134 2.82 7.67 -12.58
C LYS A 134 3.66 7.03 -13.68
N GLN A 135 3.06 6.66 -14.81
CA GLN A 135 3.82 6.16 -15.95
C GLN A 135 4.76 7.23 -16.52
N ILE A 136 6.02 6.86 -16.75
CA ILE A 136 7.05 7.73 -17.33
C ILE A 136 7.67 7.17 -18.62
N ALA A 137 7.53 5.86 -18.87
CA ALA A 137 7.87 5.22 -20.14
C ALA A 137 6.97 3.99 -20.36
N ASN A 138 7.09 3.35 -21.52
CA ASN A 138 6.29 2.18 -21.89
C ASN A 138 6.33 1.07 -20.84
N ASN A 139 7.45 0.92 -20.13
CA ASN A 139 7.67 -0.07 -19.09
C ASN A 139 8.20 0.56 -17.79
N ALA A 140 7.98 1.85 -17.54
CA ALA A 140 8.49 2.49 -16.33
C ALA A 140 7.44 3.35 -15.64
N ARG A 141 7.31 3.21 -14.32
CA ARG A 141 6.37 3.93 -13.47
C ARG A 141 7.09 4.57 -12.30
N LEU A 142 6.86 5.86 -12.05
CA LEU A 142 7.20 6.50 -10.79
C LEU A 142 6.23 6.04 -9.71
N VAL A 143 6.76 5.72 -8.54
CA VAL A 143 6.01 5.33 -7.35
C VAL A 143 6.31 6.33 -6.27
N SER A 144 5.28 6.99 -5.77
CA SER A 144 5.42 7.98 -4.71
C SER A 144 4.43 7.78 -3.59
N LEU A 145 4.87 8.10 -2.39
CA LEU A 145 4.06 8.30 -1.20
C LEU A 145 4.04 9.80 -0.88
N PRO A 146 2.96 10.34 -0.28
CA PRO A 146 3.00 11.69 0.27
C PRO A 146 4.13 11.81 1.32
N GLY A 147 5.20 12.54 0.98
CA GLY A 147 6.33 12.79 1.89
C GLY A 147 7.46 11.74 1.88
N ILE A 148 7.46 10.77 0.96
CA ILE A 148 8.56 9.82 0.74
C ILE A 148 9.06 9.97 -0.72
N PRO A 149 10.36 9.77 -1.00
CA PRO A 149 10.90 10.00 -2.34
C PRO A 149 10.19 9.18 -3.44
N LEU A 150 10.14 9.77 -4.63
CA LEU A 150 9.73 9.12 -5.87
C LEU A 150 10.74 8.03 -6.26
N TYR A 151 10.27 6.82 -6.55
CA TYR A 151 11.11 5.73 -7.04
C TYR A 151 10.66 5.26 -8.42
N VAL A 152 11.60 4.90 -9.30
CA VAL A 152 11.28 4.36 -10.62
C VAL A 152 11.13 2.85 -10.53
N CYS A 153 9.94 2.35 -10.86
CA CYS A 153 9.63 0.97 -11.15
C CYS A 153 9.82 0.68 -12.63
N ILE A 154 10.30 -0.51 -12.96
CA ILE A 154 10.26 -1.05 -14.32
C ILE A 154 9.23 -2.18 -14.32
N ASP A 155 8.19 -2.04 -15.13
CA ASP A 155 7.20 -3.10 -15.37
C ASP A 155 7.93 -4.24 -16.11
N GLN A 156 7.88 -5.46 -15.55
CA GLN A 156 8.46 -6.67 -16.15
C GLN A 156 7.43 -7.42 -16.99
#